data_AF-A0A1M5XLL7-F1
#
_entry.id   AF-A0A1M5XLL7-F1
#
_cell.length_a   1.000
_cell.length_b   1.000
_cell.length_c   1.000
_cell.angle_alpha   90.00
_cell.angle_beta   90.00
_cell.angle_gamma   90.00
#
_symmetry.space_group_name_H-M   'P 1'
#
loop_
_entity.id
_entity.type
_entity.pdbx_description
1 polymer ?
#
loop_
_entity_poly.entity_id
_entity_poly.type
_entity_poly.pdbx_seq_one_letter_code
_entity_poly.pdbx_strand_id
1 'polypeptide(L)'
;MAYSIKEGKDLVIKAGKILVQSGLIARTWGNISARISDTQFVITPSGLAYENLTPDEIVVVNIVDCSYEGNIKPSSEKGIHADGYRLKKDVNFIIHTHQVMASAISIDGKSIEVYDEELKKVLGEKVPCASYGMPSTKKLRKAVEKVISENKNSNAVLMKYHGTVCYGKDLEDGFNIAETLEKLSKDKFNKIFSEKEETVSLLKDYGKSHRKGVKFVLNYEGKTEEYTVGEVKEDAPKVVKLHEAIYKHSKVNNIIHGKEEAILKVCREGHVLKPYLDDLAQIAGVNIKCLKDSEDNIKNIAKELKNKNAILIEGIGALCTGITESEAEAVDMVLNKGCIADIYGTKLNLSPLGSLDANIQRLIYVKKYSKQKDKEV
;
A
#
# COMPACT_ATOMS: atom_id res chain seq x y z
N MET A 1 -13.68 -26.25 -16.63
CA MET A 1 -14.26 -25.14 -15.83
C MET A 1 -13.81 -25.30 -14.40
N ALA A 2 -13.22 -24.27 -13.79
CA ALA A 2 -12.70 -24.33 -12.42
C ALA A 2 -13.76 -23.99 -11.36
N TYR A 3 -14.59 -22.96 -11.61
CA TYR A 3 -15.66 -22.53 -10.72
C TYR A 3 -16.90 -22.10 -11.52
N SER A 4 -18.10 -22.25 -10.95
CA SER A 4 -19.27 -21.52 -11.46
C SER A 4 -19.12 -20.01 -11.22
N ILE A 5 -19.94 -19.18 -11.89
CA ILE A 5 -19.94 -17.73 -11.67
C ILE A 5 -20.18 -17.40 -10.19
N LYS A 6 -21.17 -18.05 -9.57
CA LYS A 6 -21.52 -17.81 -8.17
C LYS A 6 -20.35 -18.17 -7.24
N GLU A 7 -19.78 -19.36 -7.38
CA GLU A 7 -18.63 -19.80 -6.57
C GLU A 7 -17.43 -18.87 -6.75
N GLY A 8 -17.11 -18.48 -7.98
CA GLY A 8 -16.01 -17.55 -8.24
C GLY A 8 -16.21 -16.20 -7.54
N LYS A 9 -17.43 -15.65 -7.57
CA LYS A 9 -17.77 -14.40 -6.88
C LYS A 9 -17.61 -14.54 -5.36
N ASP A 10 -18.13 -15.62 -4.79
CA ASP A 10 -18.05 -15.91 -3.35
C ASP A 10 -16.59 -16.06 -2.90
N LEU A 11 -15.74 -16.74 -3.68
CA LEU A 11 -14.31 -16.88 -3.42
C LEU A 11 -13.58 -15.53 -3.44
N VAL A 12 -13.86 -14.68 -4.43
CA VAL A 12 -13.24 -13.35 -4.55
C VAL A 12 -13.60 -12.47 -3.34
N ILE A 13 -14.87 -12.48 -2.90
CA ILE A 13 -15.31 -11.72 -1.73
C ILE A 13 -14.67 -12.28 -0.45
N LYS A 14 -14.65 -13.60 -0.29
CA LYS A 14 -14.00 -14.26 0.84
C LYS A 14 -12.52 -13.87 0.92
N ALA A 15 -11.80 -13.94 -0.21
CA ALA A 15 -10.40 -13.55 -0.27
C ALA A 15 -10.18 -12.07 0.05
N GLY A 16 -11.07 -11.18 -0.41
CA GLY A 16 -11.02 -9.76 -0.05
C GLY A 16 -11.02 -9.53 1.46
N LYS A 17 -11.91 -10.23 2.18
CA LYS A 17 -11.98 -10.16 3.65
C LYS A 17 -10.73 -10.73 4.32
N ILE A 18 -10.20 -11.85 3.82
CA ILE A 18 -8.98 -12.46 4.36
C ILE A 18 -7.78 -11.53 4.17
N LEU A 19 -7.60 -10.90 3.00
CA LEU A 19 -6.48 -9.99 2.76
C LEU A 19 -6.49 -8.77 3.68
N VAL A 20 -7.67 -8.22 3.96
CA VAL A 20 -7.81 -7.12 4.93
C VAL A 20 -7.44 -7.59 6.34
N GLN A 21 -7.88 -8.79 6.74
CA GLN A 21 -7.60 -9.35 8.07
C GLN A 21 -6.15 -9.79 8.26
N SER A 22 -5.47 -10.26 7.21
CA SER A 22 -4.08 -10.72 7.28
C SER A 22 -3.04 -9.59 7.25
N GLY A 23 -3.47 -8.36 6.96
CA GLY A 23 -2.56 -7.21 6.81
C GLY A 23 -1.71 -7.25 5.52
N LEU A 24 -1.98 -8.18 4.60
CA LEU A 24 -1.27 -8.26 3.31
C LEU A 24 -1.63 -7.12 2.34
N ILE A 25 -2.75 -6.42 2.57
CA ILE A 25 -3.16 -5.22 1.83
C ILE A 25 -3.57 -4.10 2.78
N ALA A 26 -3.51 -2.85 2.29
CA ALA A 26 -4.12 -1.70 2.95
C ALA A 26 -5.37 -1.26 2.16
N ARG A 27 -6.56 -1.24 2.79
CA ARG A 27 -7.83 -0.77 2.19
C ARG A 27 -8.14 -1.43 0.84
N THR A 28 -8.44 -0.64 -0.19
CA THR A 28 -8.89 -1.09 -1.52
C THR A 28 -7.75 -1.52 -2.45
N TRP A 29 -6.56 -1.76 -1.93
CA TRP A 29 -5.36 -2.00 -2.73
C TRP A 29 -5.21 -3.48 -3.08
N GLY A 30 -4.59 -3.73 -4.23
CA GLY A 30 -4.62 -5.06 -4.83
C GLY A 30 -5.89 -5.34 -5.62
N ASN A 31 -5.95 -6.50 -6.23
CA ASN A 31 -7.17 -7.02 -6.86
C ASN A 31 -7.12 -8.55 -6.94
N ILE A 32 -8.29 -9.16 -6.90
CA ILE A 32 -8.45 -10.61 -6.81
C ILE A 32 -9.36 -11.08 -7.94
N SER A 33 -9.01 -12.20 -8.56
CA SER A 33 -9.87 -12.86 -9.56
C SER A 33 -9.93 -14.37 -9.41
N ALA A 34 -11.02 -14.95 -9.90
CA ALA A 34 -11.22 -16.39 -10.03
C ALA A 34 -11.63 -16.75 -11.47
N ARG A 35 -11.03 -17.79 -12.05
CA ARG A 35 -11.38 -18.31 -13.38
C ARG A 35 -12.69 -19.07 -13.31
N ILE A 36 -13.65 -18.73 -14.16
CA ILE A 36 -14.97 -19.38 -14.20
C ILE A 36 -15.15 -20.27 -15.44
N SER A 37 -14.37 -20.02 -16.49
CA SER A 37 -14.37 -20.85 -17.70
C SER A 37 -13.03 -20.74 -18.44
N ASP A 38 -12.93 -21.41 -19.59
CA ASP A 38 -11.75 -21.30 -20.46
C ASP A 38 -11.63 -19.91 -21.10
N THR A 39 -12.71 -19.14 -21.12
CA THR A 39 -12.82 -17.83 -21.78
C THR A 39 -13.12 -16.68 -20.84
N GLN A 40 -13.52 -16.94 -19.58
CA GLN A 40 -13.97 -15.90 -18.64
C GLN A 40 -13.44 -16.10 -17.22
N PHE A 41 -13.31 -14.97 -16.51
CA PHE A 41 -13.00 -14.91 -15.09
C PHE A 41 -13.86 -13.83 -14.41
N VAL A 42 -13.97 -13.90 -13.08
CA VAL A 42 -14.56 -12.85 -12.25
C VAL A 42 -13.45 -12.08 -11.53
N ILE A 43 -13.61 -10.77 -11.36
CA ILE A 43 -12.61 -9.91 -10.71
C ILE A 43 -13.27 -8.82 -9.87
N THR A 44 -12.56 -8.42 -8.82
CA THR A 44 -12.87 -7.22 -8.03
C THR A 44 -13.11 -5.96 -8.88
N PRO A 45 -14.06 -5.10 -8.48
CA PRO A 45 -14.34 -3.83 -9.15
C PRO A 45 -13.29 -2.76 -8.85
N SER A 46 -13.24 -1.71 -9.68
CA SER A 46 -12.30 -0.61 -9.47
C SER A 46 -12.76 0.33 -8.35
N GLY A 47 -11.94 0.44 -7.29
CA GLY A 47 -12.06 1.50 -6.29
C GLY A 47 -13.17 1.31 -5.25
N LEU A 48 -13.74 0.11 -5.12
CA LEU A 48 -14.60 -0.24 -3.99
C LEU A 48 -13.79 -0.97 -2.92
N ALA A 49 -14.18 -0.79 -1.67
CA ALA A 49 -13.51 -1.38 -0.52
C ALA A 49 -13.99 -2.82 -0.28
N TYR A 50 -13.05 -3.71 0.08
CA TYR A 50 -13.30 -5.14 0.17
C TYR A 50 -14.32 -5.52 1.25
N GLU A 51 -14.39 -4.72 2.31
CA GLU A 51 -15.22 -4.97 3.49
C GLU A 51 -16.71 -5.00 3.13
N ASN A 52 -17.11 -4.24 2.12
CA ASN A 52 -18.51 -4.05 1.72
C ASN A 52 -18.85 -4.63 0.35
N LEU A 53 -17.93 -5.38 -0.28
CA LEU A 53 -18.17 -5.97 -1.61
C LEU A 53 -19.31 -6.98 -1.58
N THR A 54 -20.27 -6.79 -2.48
CA THR A 54 -21.38 -7.70 -2.73
C THR A 54 -21.14 -8.55 -3.99
N PRO A 55 -21.79 -9.72 -4.13
CA PRO A 55 -21.65 -10.55 -5.33
C PRO A 55 -22.00 -9.83 -6.64
N ASP A 56 -22.94 -8.89 -6.60
CA ASP A 56 -23.37 -8.12 -7.78
C ASP A 56 -22.32 -7.11 -8.23
N GLU A 57 -21.38 -6.74 -7.35
CA GLU A 57 -20.29 -5.83 -7.65
C GLU A 57 -19.06 -6.53 -8.24
N ILE A 58 -19.02 -7.86 -8.20
CA ILE A 58 -17.94 -8.64 -8.82
C ILE A 58 -18.21 -8.79 -10.32
N VAL A 59 -17.21 -8.41 -11.13
CA VAL A 59 -17.36 -8.22 -12.57
C VAL A 59 -16.86 -9.44 -13.34
N VAL A 60 -17.64 -9.93 -14.30
CA VAL A 60 -17.23 -10.97 -15.25
C VAL A 60 -16.45 -10.32 -16.41
N VAL A 61 -15.29 -10.88 -16.75
CA VAL A 61 -14.38 -10.37 -17.78
C VAL A 61 -13.97 -11.50 -18.73
N ASN A 62 -13.94 -11.20 -20.02
CA ASN A 62 -13.41 -12.11 -21.04
C ASN A 62 -11.87 -12.13 -21.04
N ILE A 63 -11.27 -13.32 -21.08
CA ILE A 63 -9.81 -13.52 -21.03
C ILE A 63 -9.11 -12.98 -22.28
N VAL A 64 -9.73 -13.08 -23.46
CA VAL A 64 -9.08 -12.78 -24.75
C VAL A 64 -8.98 -11.27 -24.97
N ASP A 65 -10.09 -10.56 -24.85
CA ASP A 65 -10.20 -9.14 -25.21
C ASP A 65 -10.40 -8.21 -24.00
N CYS A 66 -10.50 -8.75 -22.78
CA CYS A 66 -10.77 -8.01 -21.55
C CYS A 66 -12.11 -7.24 -21.55
N SER A 67 -13.05 -7.61 -22.42
CA SER A 67 -14.41 -7.09 -22.42
C SER A 67 -15.18 -7.51 -21.16
N TYR A 68 -16.14 -6.69 -20.76
CA TYR A 68 -17.02 -6.93 -19.62
C TYR A 68 -18.37 -6.26 -19.87
N GLU A 69 -19.40 -6.76 -19.20
CA GLU A 69 -20.77 -6.26 -19.31
C GLU A 69 -21.23 -5.59 -18.01
N GLY A 70 -22.22 -4.70 -18.11
CA GLY A 70 -22.79 -3.96 -16.98
C GLY A 70 -22.11 -2.61 -16.68
N ASN A 71 -22.60 -1.96 -15.62
CA ASN A 71 -22.21 -0.58 -15.27
C ASN A 71 -21.01 -0.51 -14.30
N ILE A 72 -20.61 -1.65 -13.74
CA ILE A 72 -19.55 -1.72 -12.73
C ILE A 72 -18.23 -1.95 -13.44
N LYS A 73 -17.31 -1.00 -13.27
CA LYS A 73 -15.99 -1.09 -13.90
C LYS A 73 -15.13 -2.13 -13.16
N PRO A 74 -14.56 -3.13 -13.84
CA PRO A 74 -13.60 -4.05 -13.22
C PRO A 74 -12.33 -3.31 -12.82
N SER A 75 -11.47 -3.95 -12.02
CA SER A 75 -10.11 -3.46 -11.77
C SER A 75 -9.44 -2.96 -13.06
N SER A 76 -8.72 -1.85 -12.96
CA SER A 76 -7.93 -1.30 -14.06
C SER A 76 -6.82 -2.25 -14.50
N GLU A 77 -6.47 -3.23 -13.66
CA GLU A 77 -5.44 -4.23 -13.90
C GLU A 77 -5.98 -5.58 -14.38
N LYS A 78 -7.27 -5.67 -14.76
CA LYS A 78 -7.87 -6.89 -15.33
C LYS A 78 -7.06 -7.51 -16.48
N GLY A 79 -6.32 -6.70 -17.24
CA GLY A 79 -5.48 -7.16 -18.33
C GLY A 79 -4.30 -8.03 -17.86
N ILE A 80 -3.74 -7.73 -16.69
CA ILE A 80 -2.68 -8.54 -16.06
C ILE A 80 -3.25 -9.91 -15.66
N HIS A 81 -4.45 -9.94 -15.08
CA HIS A 81 -5.13 -11.19 -14.72
C HIS A 81 -5.49 -12.02 -15.96
N ALA A 82 -6.01 -11.39 -17.01
CA ALA A 82 -6.31 -12.02 -18.29
C ALA A 82 -5.05 -12.65 -18.93
N ASP A 83 -3.92 -11.96 -18.90
CA ASP A 83 -2.64 -12.49 -19.40
C ASP A 83 -2.17 -13.69 -18.57
N GLY A 84 -2.29 -13.61 -17.23
CA GLY A 84 -2.02 -14.72 -16.33
C GLY A 84 -2.83 -15.97 -16.69
N TYR A 85 -4.14 -15.84 -16.81
CA TYR A 85 -5.03 -16.95 -17.17
C TYR A 85 -4.81 -17.49 -18.59
N ARG A 86 -4.37 -16.64 -19.53
CA ARG A 86 -4.05 -17.05 -20.91
C ARG A 86 -2.76 -17.86 -20.96
N LEU A 87 -1.73 -17.41 -20.23
CA LEU A 87 -0.38 -17.98 -20.25
C LEU A 87 -0.20 -19.18 -19.32
N LYS A 88 -0.95 -19.24 -18.21
CA LYS A 88 -0.89 -20.34 -17.22
C LYS A 88 -2.24 -21.04 -17.12
N LYS A 89 -2.31 -22.26 -17.66
CA LYS A 89 -3.58 -23.02 -17.79
C LYS A 89 -4.03 -23.70 -16.49
N ASP A 90 -3.09 -23.96 -15.59
CA ASP A 90 -3.30 -24.55 -14.27
C ASP A 90 -3.74 -23.53 -13.21
N VAL A 91 -3.63 -22.23 -13.51
CA VAL A 91 -4.01 -21.14 -12.61
C VAL A 91 -5.50 -20.86 -12.70
N ASN A 92 -6.19 -20.86 -11.55
CA ASN A 92 -7.60 -20.51 -11.44
C ASN A 92 -7.86 -19.36 -10.46
N PHE A 93 -6.86 -18.92 -9.69
CA PHE A 93 -7.02 -17.84 -8.73
C PHE A 93 -5.81 -16.90 -8.81
N ILE A 94 -6.03 -15.59 -8.93
CA ILE A 94 -4.95 -14.61 -9.04
C ILE A 94 -5.15 -13.53 -7.99
N ILE A 95 -4.08 -13.23 -7.26
CA ILE A 95 -4.04 -12.19 -6.25
C ILE A 95 -2.94 -11.20 -6.62
N HIS A 96 -3.32 -9.96 -6.90
CA HIS A 96 -2.40 -8.83 -6.93
C HIS A 96 -2.43 -8.13 -5.57
N THR A 97 -1.28 -7.94 -4.93
CA THR A 97 -1.16 -7.23 -3.64
C THR A 97 0.00 -6.24 -3.64
N HIS A 98 0.01 -5.39 -2.62
CA HIS A 98 1.08 -4.43 -2.33
C HIS A 98 1.73 -4.78 -0.98
N GLN A 99 1.95 -6.08 -0.75
CA GLN A 99 2.51 -6.59 0.51
C GLN A 99 3.90 -6.00 0.80
N VAL A 100 4.22 -5.83 2.08
CA VAL A 100 5.23 -4.87 2.56
C VAL A 100 6.62 -5.19 2.03
N MET A 101 7.16 -6.35 2.37
CA MET A 101 8.52 -6.73 2.10
C MET A 101 8.72 -6.99 0.61
N ALA A 102 7.80 -7.70 -0.04
CA ALA A 102 7.93 -8.00 -1.46
C ALA A 102 7.88 -6.72 -2.32
N SER A 103 7.01 -5.78 -1.98
CA SER A 103 6.97 -4.48 -2.67
C SER A 103 8.25 -3.68 -2.41
N ALA A 104 8.70 -3.61 -1.15
CA ALA A 104 9.90 -2.87 -0.77
C ALA A 104 11.16 -3.36 -1.50
N ILE A 105 11.37 -4.67 -1.65
CA ILE A 105 12.53 -5.19 -2.36
C ILE A 105 12.36 -5.19 -3.89
N SER A 106 11.13 -5.08 -4.40
CA SER A 106 10.85 -5.03 -5.85
C SER A 106 11.58 -3.86 -6.54
N ILE A 107 11.95 -2.82 -5.78
CA ILE A 107 12.61 -1.61 -6.25
C ILE A 107 14.01 -1.88 -6.83
N ASP A 108 14.64 -3.02 -6.50
CA ASP A 108 15.88 -3.50 -7.13
C ASP A 108 15.65 -3.80 -8.62
N GLY A 109 14.44 -4.21 -8.99
CA GLY A 109 14.10 -4.60 -10.36
C GLY A 109 14.75 -5.91 -10.79
N LYS A 110 15.28 -6.70 -9.85
CA LYS A 110 15.92 -7.99 -10.10
C LYS A 110 15.04 -9.14 -9.64
N SER A 111 15.15 -10.27 -10.34
CA SER A 111 14.57 -11.54 -9.90
C SER A 111 15.15 -11.98 -8.56
N ILE A 112 14.40 -12.81 -7.84
CA ILE A 112 14.86 -13.47 -6.62
C ILE A 112 15.00 -14.96 -6.91
N GLU A 113 16.20 -15.49 -6.73
CA GLU A 113 16.42 -16.93 -6.73
C GLU A 113 15.90 -17.53 -5.42
N VAL A 114 15.13 -18.60 -5.50
CA VAL A 114 14.54 -19.28 -4.35
C VAL A 114 15.52 -20.34 -3.86
N TYR A 115 16.06 -20.15 -2.66
CA TYR A 115 17.17 -20.98 -2.14
C TYR A 115 16.74 -22.24 -1.41
N ASP A 116 15.49 -22.31 -0.95
CA ASP A 116 14.97 -23.39 -0.12
C ASP A 116 14.00 -24.27 -0.93
N GLU A 117 14.17 -25.59 -0.83
CA GLU A 117 13.40 -26.55 -1.63
C GLU A 117 11.90 -26.55 -1.29
N GLU A 118 11.50 -26.24 -0.06
CA GLU A 118 10.08 -26.09 0.29
C GLU A 118 9.50 -24.81 -0.30
N LEU A 119 10.24 -23.70 -0.25
CA LEU A 119 9.82 -22.45 -0.92
C LEU A 119 9.72 -22.63 -2.44
N LYS A 120 10.61 -23.42 -3.06
CA LYS A 120 10.58 -23.70 -4.50
C LYS A 120 9.32 -24.45 -4.92
N LYS A 121 8.80 -25.37 -4.11
CA LYS A 121 7.54 -26.07 -4.38
C LYS A 121 6.36 -25.11 -4.51
N VAL A 122 6.40 -23.98 -3.79
CA VAL A 122 5.34 -22.97 -3.79
C VAL A 122 5.58 -21.89 -4.85
N LEU A 123 6.77 -21.30 -4.90
CA LEU A 123 7.07 -20.13 -5.73
C LEU A 123 7.66 -20.46 -7.12
N GLY A 124 8.22 -21.66 -7.27
CA GLY A 124 9.14 -22.03 -8.36
C GLY A 124 10.60 -21.70 -8.02
N GLU A 125 11.52 -22.04 -8.93
CA GLU A 125 12.98 -21.82 -8.77
C GLU A 125 13.36 -20.35 -8.60
N LYS A 126 12.57 -19.45 -9.20
CA LYS A 126 12.82 -18.01 -9.18
C LYS A 126 11.51 -17.23 -9.18
N VAL A 127 11.53 -16.07 -8.56
CA VAL A 127 10.47 -15.06 -8.64
C VAL A 127 10.97 -13.91 -9.53
N PRO A 128 10.51 -13.78 -10.77
CA PRO A 128 10.93 -12.71 -11.66
C PRO A 128 10.39 -11.35 -11.24
N CYS A 129 11.13 -10.29 -11.59
CA CYS A 129 10.67 -8.90 -11.40
C CYS A 129 10.40 -8.23 -12.76
N ALA A 130 9.15 -7.80 -12.97
CA ALA A 130 8.74 -7.03 -14.13
C ALA A 130 9.34 -5.62 -14.08
N SER A 131 9.82 -5.15 -15.23
CA SER A 131 10.30 -3.77 -15.38
C SER A 131 9.19 -2.76 -15.08
N TYR A 132 9.56 -1.58 -14.59
CA TYR A 132 8.60 -0.55 -14.22
C TYR A 132 7.72 -0.10 -15.39
N GLY A 133 6.41 -0.10 -15.14
CA GLY A 133 5.41 0.65 -15.87
C GLY A 133 4.44 1.28 -14.88
N MET A 134 3.96 2.48 -15.17
CA MET A 134 2.99 3.14 -14.31
C MET A 134 1.74 2.25 -14.14
N PRO A 135 1.15 2.17 -12.93
CA PRO A 135 -0.05 1.38 -12.66
C PRO A 135 -1.16 1.67 -13.66
N SER A 136 -1.96 0.65 -13.98
CA SER A 136 -3.08 0.77 -14.94
C SER A 136 -2.68 1.15 -16.38
N THR A 137 -1.39 1.04 -16.77
CA THR A 137 -0.94 1.30 -18.14
C THR A 137 -0.65 0.02 -18.92
N LYS A 138 -0.71 0.11 -20.27
CA LYS A 138 -0.26 -0.97 -21.16
C LYS A 138 1.22 -1.33 -20.97
N LYS A 139 2.05 -0.38 -20.52
CA LYS A 139 3.48 -0.60 -20.26
C LYS A 139 3.68 -1.59 -19.11
N LEU A 140 2.97 -1.41 -18.00
CA LEU A 140 3.00 -2.34 -16.88
C LEU A 140 2.51 -3.73 -17.32
N ARG A 141 1.34 -3.80 -17.95
CA ARG A 141 0.79 -5.07 -18.46
C ARG A 141 1.79 -5.84 -19.33
N LYS A 142 2.38 -5.18 -20.34
CA LYS A 142 3.39 -5.81 -21.23
C LYS A 142 4.64 -6.27 -20.49
N ALA A 143 5.08 -5.52 -19.48
CA ALA A 143 6.24 -5.92 -18.68
C ALA A 143 5.96 -7.19 -17.87
N VAL A 144 4.77 -7.29 -17.26
CA VAL A 144 4.32 -8.48 -16.52
C VAL A 144 4.12 -9.68 -17.46
N GLU A 145 3.44 -9.46 -18.59
CA GLU A 145 3.21 -10.48 -19.63
C GLU A 145 4.54 -11.08 -20.13
N LYS A 146 5.53 -10.23 -20.42
CA LYS A 146 6.86 -10.65 -20.84
C LYS A 146 7.50 -11.56 -19.80
N VAL A 147 7.60 -11.12 -18.55
CA VAL A 147 8.30 -11.93 -17.53
C VAL A 147 7.57 -13.23 -17.23
N ILE A 148 6.24 -13.25 -17.18
CA ILE A 148 5.54 -14.52 -16.90
C ILE A 148 5.65 -15.50 -18.08
N SER A 149 5.71 -15.00 -19.32
CA SER A 149 5.93 -15.84 -20.52
C SER A 149 7.32 -16.50 -20.54
N GLU A 150 8.33 -15.79 -20.04
CA GLU A 150 9.73 -16.24 -19.95
C GLU A 150 9.99 -17.12 -18.71
N ASN A 151 9.05 -17.17 -17.76
CA ASN A 151 9.20 -17.82 -16.45
C ASN A 151 7.97 -18.68 -16.10
N LYS A 152 7.63 -19.64 -16.97
CA LYS A 152 6.38 -20.44 -16.87
C LYS A 152 6.19 -21.17 -15.53
N ASN A 153 7.30 -21.57 -14.89
CA ASN A 153 7.29 -22.30 -13.61
C ASN A 153 7.22 -21.38 -12.39
N SER A 154 7.28 -20.05 -12.56
CA SER A 154 7.15 -19.11 -11.46
C SER A 154 5.68 -18.87 -11.14
N ASN A 155 5.33 -18.94 -9.86
CA ASN A 155 3.96 -18.74 -9.38
C ASN A 155 3.73 -17.32 -8.84
N ALA A 156 4.76 -16.49 -8.81
CA ALA A 156 4.62 -15.07 -8.50
C ALA A 156 5.52 -14.20 -9.36
N VAL A 157 5.14 -12.92 -9.48
CA VAL A 157 5.89 -11.87 -10.17
C VAL A 157 5.97 -10.65 -9.26
N LEU A 158 7.17 -10.11 -9.07
CA LEU A 158 7.36 -8.77 -8.51
C LEU A 158 7.16 -7.71 -9.60
N MET A 159 6.68 -6.54 -9.24
CA MET A 159 6.55 -5.40 -10.14
C MET A 159 7.34 -4.22 -9.57
N LYS A 160 8.44 -3.84 -10.24
CA LYS A 160 9.33 -2.79 -9.78
C LYS A 160 8.56 -1.51 -9.44
N TYR A 161 8.76 -0.97 -8.23
CA TYR A 161 8.11 0.24 -7.71
C TYR A 161 6.59 0.14 -7.48
N HIS A 162 6.04 -1.07 -7.45
CA HIS A 162 4.60 -1.28 -7.35
C HIS A 162 4.21 -2.32 -6.31
N GLY A 163 4.08 -3.59 -6.71
CA GLY A 163 3.60 -4.67 -5.84
C GLY A 163 3.90 -6.02 -6.46
N THR A 164 3.02 -6.99 -6.26
CA THR A 164 3.22 -8.38 -6.71
C THR A 164 1.97 -8.96 -7.34
N VAL A 165 2.13 -10.00 -8.16
CA VAL A 165 1.03 -10.83 -8.68
C VAL A 165 1.32 -12.28 -8.37
N CYS A 166 0.40 -12.96 -7.69
CA CYS A 166 0.48 -14.36 -7.30
C CYS A 166 -0.54 -15.18 -8.10
N TYR A 167 -0.11 -16.31 -8.65
CA TYR A 167 -0.85 -17.16 -9.56
C TYR A 167 -1.12 -18.53 -8.92
N GLY A 168 -2.25 -18.67 -8.24
CA GLY A 168 -2.65 -19.89 -7.54
C GLY A 168 -3.56 -20.80 -8.36
N LYS A 169 -3.50 -22.10 -8.05
CA LYS A 169 -4.42 -23.12 -8.57
C LYS A 169 -5.83 -22.96 -8.01
N ASP A 170 -5.93 -22.43 -6.80
CA ASP A 170 -7.15 -22.09 -6.08
C ASP A 170 -6.88 -20.98 -5.05
N LEU A 171 -7.89 -20.69 -4.21
CA LEU A 171 -7.80 -19.66 -3.19
C LEU A 171 -6.69 -19.93 -2.18
N GLU A 172 -6.59 -21.15 -1.65
CA GLU A 172 -5.62 -21.50 -0.61
C GLU A 172 -4.19 -21.42 -1.15
N ASP A 173 -3.96 -21.98 -2.34
CA ASP A 173 -2.67 -21.89 -3.03
C ASP A 173 -2.27 -20.44 -3.32
N GLY A 174 -3.24 -19.60 -3.73
CA GLY A 174 -3.00 -18.17 -3.97
C GLY A 174 -2.50 -17.42 -2.73
N PHE A 175 -3.09 -17.67 -1.56
CA PHE A 175 -2.65 -17.08 -0.29
C PHE A 175 -1.30 -17.65 0.16
N ASN A 176 -1.10 -18.97 0.03
CA ASN A 176 0.17 -19.61 0.36
C ASN A 176 1.33 -19.02 -0.46
N ILE A 177 1.12 -18.78 -1.76
CA ILE A 177 2.11 -18.12 -2.62
C ILE A 177 2.41 -16.70 -2.13
N ALA A 178 1.38 -15.91 -1.81
CA ALA A 178 1.56 -14.52 -1.34
C ALA A 178 2.36 -14.46 -0.03
N GLU A 179 1.98 -15.29 0.96
CA GLU A 179 2.65 -15.39 2.26
C GLU A 179 4.09 -15.90 2.12
N THR A 180 4.31 -16.93 1.30
CA THR A 180 5.63 -17.49 1.04
C THR A 180 6.54 -16.46 0.36
N LEU A 181 6.00 -15.68 -0.58
CA LEU A 181 6.74 -14.59 -1.22
C LEU A 181 7.10 -13.49 -0.23
N GLU A 182 6.18 -13.11 0.65
CA GLU A 182 6.43 -12.10 1.67
C GLU A 182 7.54 -12.55 2.64
N LYS A 183 7.50 -13.82 3.07
CA LYS A 183 8.55 -14.43 3.90
C LYS A 183 9.92 -14.43 3.19
N LEU A 184 9.98 -14.93 1.96
CA LEU A 184 11.21 -14.92 1.16
C LEU A 184 11.78 -13.50 1.00
N SER A 185 10.89 -12.53 0.80
CA SER A 185 11.26 -11.12 0.66
C SER A 185 11.81 -10.53 1.94
N LYS A 186 11.20 -10.87 3.08
CA LYS A 186 11.69 -10.49 4.42
C LYS A 186 13.06 -11.10 4.69
N ASP A 187 13.27 -12.37 4.37
CA ASP A 187 14.55 -13.05 4.54
C ASP A 187 15.65 -12.40 3.68
N LYS A 188 15.34 -12.02 2.44
CA LYS A 188 16.27 -11.29 1.56
C LYS A 188 16.61 -9.91 2.12
N PHE A 189 15.63 -9.18 2.65
CA PHE A 189 15.88 -7.90 3.32
C PHE A 189 16.80 -8.12 4.53
N ASN A 190 16.43 -8.99 5.47
CA ASN A 190 17.19 -9.21 6.70
C ASN A 190 18.65 -9.64 6.45
N LYS A 191 18.92 -10.45 5.42
CA LYS A 191 20.29 -10.82 5.03
C LYS A 191 21.19 -9.62 4.69
N ILE A 192 20.62 -8.52 4.21
CA ILE A 192 21.34 -7.29 3.88
C ILE A 192 21.49 -6.38 5.11
N PHE A 193 20.55 -6.48 6.07
CA PHE A 193 20.38 -5.56 7.18
C PHE A 193 20.66 -6.18 8.56
N SER A 194 21.57 -7.16 8.65
CA SER A 194 22.06 -7.72 9.91
C SER A 194 22.75 -6.65 10.77
N GLU A 195 21.98 -5.83 11.48
CA GLU A 195 22.45 -4.80 12.41
C GLU A 195 21.85 -5.06 13.80
N LYS A 196 22.67 -4.83 14.84
CA LYS A 196 22.27 -4.94 16.25
C LYS A 196 21.22 -3.88 16.56
N GLU A 197 20.19 -4.26 17.30
CA GLU A 197 19.20 -3.33 17.85
C GLU A 197 19.91 -2.24 18.67
N GLU A 198 19.82 -1.00 18.22
CA GLU A 198 20.10 0.14 19.09
C GLU A 198 18.95 0.30 20.06
N THR A 199 19.28 0.41 21.35
CA THR A 199 18.31 0.60 22.42
C THR A 199 17.47 1.84 22.14
N VAL A 200 16.18 1.63 21.87
CA VAL A 200 15.23 2.71 21.62
C VAL A 200 15.04 3.47 22.93
N SER A 201 15.47 4.74 22.98
CA SER A 201 15.15 5.64 24.08
C SER A 201 13.62 5.83 24.18
N LEU A 202 13.12 6.23 25.35
CA LEU A 202 11.71 6.57 25.54
C LEU A 202 11.27 7.61 24.49
N LEU A 203 10.56 7.15 23.45
CA LEU A 203 10.03 8.01 22.39
C LEU A 203 8.86 8.80 22.96
N LYS A 204 8.83 10.11 22.67
CA LYS A 204 7.67 10.94 23.02
C LYS A 204 6.44 10.41 22.29
N ASP A 205 5.30 10.40 22.95
CA ASP A 205 4.05 9.98 22.35
C ASP A 205 3.25 11.18 21.85
N TYR A 206 3.14 11.33 20.54
CA TYR A 206 2.33 12.39 19.91
C TYR A 206 0.90 11.93 19.66
N GLY A 207 0.61 10.65 19.93
CA GLY A 207 -0.74 10.19 20.13
C GLY A 207 -1.60 10.13 18.87
N LYS A 208 -2.89 9.98 19.09
CA LYS A 208 -3.93 9.88 18.07
C LYS A 208 -5.06 10.84 18.40
N SER A 209 -5.62 11.52 17.40
CA SER A 209 -6.76 12.40 17.64
C SER A 209 -7.81 12.34 16.53
N HIS A 210 -9.04 12.65 16.90
CA HIS A 210 -10.17 12.79 15.99
C HIS A 210 -10.89 14.13 16.20
N ARG A 211 -11.21 14.84 15.11
CA ARG A 211 -11.94 16.12 15.12
C ARG A 211 -13.38 15.95 14.64
N LYS A 212 -14.32 16.51 15.41
CA LYS A 212 -15.73 16.68 15.02
C LYS A 212 -16.13 18.15 15.18
N GLY A 213 -16.33 18.83 14.05
CA GLY A 213 -16.59 20.28 14.04
C GLY A 213 -15.38 21.06 14.55
N VAL A 214 -15.59 21.89 15.58
CA VAL A 214 -14.53 22.69 16.21
C VAL A 214 -13.81 21.97 17.35
N LYS A 215 -14.28 20.79 17.77
CA LYS A 215 -13.69 20.02 18.87
C LYS A 215 -12.84 18.88 18.35
N PHE A 216 -11.74 18.57 19.04
CA PHE A 216 -10.98 17.36 18.82
C PHE A 216 -10.68 16.64 20.13
N VAL A 217 -10.73 15.31 20.09
CA VAL A 217 -10.33 14.43 21.19
C VAL A 217 -8.93 13.91 20.87
N LEU A 218 -7.99 14.11 21.79
CA LEU A 218 -6.60 13.67 21.67
C LEU A 218 -6.29 12.62 22.74
N ASN A 219 -5.77 11.49 22.30
CA ASN A 219 -5.22 10.44 23.15
C ASN A 219 -3.69 10.45 23.04
N TYR A 220 -2.99 10.66 24.15
CA TYR A 220 -1.52 10.70 24.21
C TYR A 220 -1.05 10.43 25.64
N GLU A 221 0.09 9.75 25.82
CA GLU A 221 0.67 9.44 27.14
C GLU A 221 -0.33 8.76 28.10
N GLY A 222 -1.24 7.95 27.57
CA GLY A 222 -2.30 7.27 28.34
C GLY A 222 -3.45 8.18 28.81
N LYS A 223 -3.46 9.46 28.42
CA LYS A 223 -4.54 10.43 28.69
C LYS A 223 -5.46 10.55 27.49
N THR A 224 -6.73 10.89 27.73
CA THR A 224 -7.69 11.27 26.69
C THR A 224 -8.35 12.57 27.10
N GLU A 225 -8.17 13.61 26.28
CA GLU A 225 -8.62 14.96 26.58
C GLU A 225 -9.30 15.59 25.36
N GLU A 226 -10.32 16.42 25.61
CA GLU A 226 -11.05 17.16 24.57
C GLU A 226 -10.57 18.63 24.54
N TYR A 227 -10.37 19.15 23.33
CA TYR A 227 -9.92 20.51 23.09
C TYR A 227 -10.78 21.18 22.01
N THR A 228 -10.92 22.50 22.09
CA THR A 228 -11.58 23.31 21.05
C THR A 228 -10.53 24.00 20.18
N VAL A 229 -10.60 23.79 18.87
CA VAL A 229 -9.75 24.46 17.88
C VAL A 229 -10.00 25.98 17.93
N GLY A 230 -8.95 26.75 18.22
CA GLY A 230 -9.01 28.20 18.41
C GLY A 230 -8.93 28.62 19.87
N GLU A 231 -9.11 27.70 20.82
CA GLU A 231 -9.14 27.97 22.26
C GLU A 231 -8.02 27.25 23.04
N VAL A 232 -7.09 26.58 22.34
CA VAL A 232 -5.92 25.97 22.98
C VAL A 232 -5.01 27.07 23.55
N LYS A 233 -4.72 26.96 24.85
CA LYS A 233 -3.90 27.93 25.58
C LYS A 233 -2.42 27.87 25.18
N GLU A 234 -1.70 28.97 25.35
CA GLU A 234 -0.26 29.05 25.01
C GLU A 234 0.60 28.09 25.85
N ASP A 235 0.21 27.84 27.10
CA ASP A 235 0.86 26.92 28.04
C ASP A 235 0.47 25.45 27.84
N ALA A 236 -0.40 25.13 26.87
CA ALA A 236 -0.78 23.77 26.56
C ALA A 236 0.43 22.94 26.10
N PRO A 237 0.42 21.62 26.35
CA PRO A 237 1.48 20.72 25.88
C PRO A 237 1.72 20.85 24.37
N LYS A 238 2.98 20.70 23.95
CA LYS A 238 3.38 20.85 22.54
C LYS A 238 2.58 19.99 21.58
N VAL A 239 2.26 18.74 21.97
CA VAL A 239 1.42 17.82 21.17
C VAL A 239 0.02 18.38 20.92
N VAL A 240 -0.58 19.03 21.92
CA VAL A 240 -1.91 19.66 21.79
C VAL A 240 -1.84 20.82 20.79
N LYS A 241 -0.86 21.72 20.95
CA LYS A 241 -0.63 22.84 20.02
C LYS A 241 -0.36 22.36 18.60
N LEU A 242 0.37 21.25 18.45
CA LEU A 242 0.68 20.66 17.16
C LEU A 242 -0.57 20.11 16.46
N HIS A 243 -1.39 19.33 17.16
CA HIS A 243 -2.63 18.78 16.61
C HIS A 243 -3.61 19.90 16.24
N GLU A 244 -3.75 20.91 17.10
CA GLU A 244 -4.57 22.09 16.81
C GLU A 244 -4.09 22.83 15.55
N ALA A 245 -2.77 23.04 15.41
CA ALA A 245 -2.20 23.68 14.24
C ALA A 245 -2.49 22.91 12.95
N ILE A 246 -2.41 21.57 12.97
CA ILE A 246 -2.75 20.72 11.83
C ILE A 246 -4.22 20.90 11.46
N TYR A 247 -5.15 20.88 12.41
CA TYR A 247 -6.58 21.09 12.17
C TYR A 247 -6.92 22.50 11.65
N LYS A 248 -6.12 23.52 11.99
CA LYS A 248 -6.24 24.88 11.44
C LYS A 248 -5.78 25.00 9.98
N HIS A 249 -4.84 24.16 9.53
CA HIS A 249 -4.19 24.29 8.22
C HIS A 249 -4.61 23.25 7.17
N SER A 250 -5.28 22.17 7.59
CA SER A 250 -5.63 21.04 6.74
C SER A 250 -7.11 20.67 6.87
N LYS A 251 -7.68 20.01 5.85
CA LYS A 251 -9.08 19.54 5.84
C LYS A 251 -9.23 18.11 6.37
N VAL A 252 -8.38 17.71 7.31
CA VAL A 252 -8.36 16.36 7.89
C VAL A 252 -9.17 16.33 9.19
N ASN A 253 -9.61 15.14 9.58
CA ASN A 253 -10.31 14.93 10.85
C ASN A 253 -9.61 13.92 11.75
N ASN A 254 -8.57 13.24 11.28
CA ASN A 254 -7.85 12.23 12.04
C ASN A 254 -6.35 12.46 11.89
N ILE A 255 -5.63 12.30 12.99
CA ILE A 255 -4.16 12.35 13.08
C ILE A 255 -3.70 11.13 13.86
N ILE A 256 -2.71 10.40 13.34
CA ILE A 256 -2.11 9.22 13.95
C ILE A 256 -0.60 9.41 14.02
N HIS A 257 0.00 9.09 15.16
CA HIS A 257 1.45 9.04 15.35
C HIS A 257 2.02 7.67 14.96
N GLY A 258 2.71 7.64 13.82
CA GLY A 258 3.45 6.48 13.34
C GLY A 258 4.80 6.32 14.05
N LYS A 259 5.02 5.15 14.66
CA LYS A 259 6.20 4.83 15.49
C LYS A 259 6.88 3.52 15.09
N GLU A 260 6.57 2.99 13.92
CA GLU A 260 7.19 1.76 13.42
C GLU A 260 8.71 1.94 13.25
N GLU A 261 9.45 0.85 13.40
CA GLU A 261 10.92 0.87 13.45
C GLU A 261 11.55 1.54 12.21
N ALA A 262 11.05 1.22 11.02
CA ALA A 262 11.54 1.81 9.78
C ALA A 262 11.27 3.32 9.69
N ILE A 263 10.10 3.77 10.18
CA ILE A 263 9.77 5.20 10.28
C ILE A 263 10.80 5.90 11.17
N LEU A 264 11.06 5.34 12.36
CA LEU A 264 12.02 5.91 13.31
C LEU A 264 13.43 5.98 12.75
N LYS A 265 13.88 4.93 12.03
CA LYS A 265 15.20 4.90 11.38
C LYS A 265 15.34 6.03 10.36
N VAL A 266 14.38 6.17 9.43
CA VAL A 266 14.39 7.26 8.44
C VAL A 266 14.29 8.64 9.13
N CYS A 267 13.52 8.77 10.21
CA CYS A 267 13.45 10.02 10.96
C CYS A 267 14.80 10.44 11.57
N ARG A 268 15.62 9.48 12.02
CA ARG A 268 16.95 9.76 12.58
C ARG A 268 17.96 10.18 11.51
N GLU A 269 17.83 9.66 10.29
CA GLU A 269 18.66 10.08 9.15
C GLU A 269 18.31 11.50 8.67
N GLY A 270 17.05 11.93 8.89
CA GLY A 270 16.65 13.34 8.76
C GLY A 270 16.49 13.83 7.31
N HIS A 271 16.57 12.94 6.31
CA HIS A 271 16.39 13.31 4.91
C HIS A 271 14.91 13.40 4.49
N VAL A 272 14.69 13.94 3.30
CA VAL A 272 13.37 13.94 2.66
C VAL A 272 13.09 12.56 2.09
N LEU A 273 12.04 11.91 2.58
CA LEU A 273 11.58 10.63 2.07
C LEU A 273 10.91 10.83 0.70
N LYS A 274 11.54 10.25 -0.32
CA LYS A 274 11.02 10.20 -1.70
C LYS A 274 10.34 8.86 -1.95
N PRO A 275 9.27 8.83 -2.77
CA PRO A 275 8.57 7.58 -3.05
C PRO A 275 9.43 6.67 -3.91
N TYR A 276 9.82 5.53 -3.35
CA TYR A 276 10.24 4.38 -4.14
C TYR A 276 9.03 3.61 -4.68
N LEU A 277 7.95 3.53 -3.90
CA LEU A 277 6.72 2.84 -4.28
C LEU A 277 5.64 3.83 -4.71
N ASP A 278 4.81 3.40 -5.66
CA ASP A 278 3.73 4.21 -6.21
C ASP A 278 2.65 4.53 -5.17
N ASP A 279 2.41 3.62 -4.23
CA ASP A 279 1.44 3.80 -3.15
C ASP A 279 1.78 4.92 -2.18
N LEU A 280 3.05 5.06 -1.80
CA LEU A 280 3.55 6.16 -1.00
C LEU A 280 3.29 7.49 -1.72
N ALA A 281 3.59 7.55 -3.02
CA ALA A 281 3.34 8.74 -3.84
C ALA A 281 1.84 9.08 -3.89
N GLN A 282 0.99 8.08 -4.08
CA GLN A 282 -0.46 8.24 -4.21
C GLN A 282 -1.10 8.68 -2.90
N ILE A 283 -0.82 8.00 -1.79
CA ILE A 283 -1.51 8.16 -0.50
C ILE A 283 -0.83 9.18 0.40
N ALA A 284 0.46 8.99 0.70
CA ALA A 284 1.17 9.82 1.69
C ALA A 284 1.62 11.15 1.06
N GLY A 285 2.16 11.10 -0.16
CA GLY A 285 2.55 12.27 -0.96
C GLY A 285 3.94 12.16 -1.57
N VAL A 286 4.31 13.20 -2.32
CA VAL A 286 5.61 13.31 -2.99
C VAL A 286 6.51 14.29 -2.22
N ASN A 287 7.69 13.83 -1.78
CA ASN A 287 8.64 14.57 -0.92
C ASN A 287 8.16 14.77 0.53
N ILE A 288 8.10 13.69 1.31
CA ILE A 288 7.71 13.72 2.72
C ILE A 288 8.90 14.25 3.52
N LYS A 289 8.77 15.45 4.09
CA LYS A 289 9.86 16.11 4.81
C LYS A 289 10.05 15.50 6.19
N CYS A 290 11.30 15.51 6.67
CA CYS A 290 11.64 15.34 8.08
C CYS A 290 11.94 16.71 8.69
N LEU A 291 11.18 17.10 9.71
CA LEU A 291 11.36 18.37 10.43
C LEU A 291 11.75 18.13 11.89
N LYS A 292 12.56 19.03 12.44
CA LYS A 292 12.98 18.98 13.84
C LYS A 292 11.80 19.13 14.79
N ASP A 293 11.87 18.40 15.90
CA ASP A 293 10.89 18.47 16.97
C ASP A 293 11.03 19.75 17.84
N SER A 294 10.58 20.90 17.32
CA SER A 294 10.62 22.19 18.03
C SER A 294 9.29 22.96 17.96
N GLU A 295 9.06 23.84 18.94
CA GLU A 295 7.90 24.75 18.97
C GLU A 295 7.83 25.62 17.70
N ASP A 296 8.97 26.16 17.25
CA ASP A 296 9.06 26.98 16.04
C ASP A 296 8.60 26.25 14.76
N ASN A 297 8.70 24.92 14.75
CA ASN A 297 8.34 24.10 13.60
C ASN A 297 6.87 23.71 13.55
N ILE A 298 6.07 23.91 14.61
CA ILE A 298 4.65 23.50 14.64
C ILE A 298 3.89 24.01 13.42
N LYS A 299 4.04 25.30 13.10
CA LYS A 299 3.37 25.92 11.95
C LYS A 299 3.86 25.36 10.61
N ASN A 300 5.14 25.03 10.51
CA ASN A 300 5.73 24.45 9.30
C ASN A 300 5.27 23.01 9.09
N ILE A 301 5.24 22.21 10.16
CA ILE A 301 4.69 20.84 10.16
C ILE A 301 3.23 20.86 9.67
N ALA A 302 2.39 21.73 10.25
CA ALA A 302 1.00 21.87 9.84
C ALA A 302 0.83 22.30 8.37
N LYS A 303 1.69 23.19 7.86
CA LYS A 303 1.67 23.62 6.45
C LYS A 303 2.05 22.50 5.49
N GLU A 304 3.03 21.65 5.82
CA GLU A 304 3.44 20.54 4.97
C GLU A 304 2.32 19.52 4.76
N LEU A 305 1.52 19.28 5.81
CA LEU A 305 0.34 18.41 5.80
C LEU A 305 -0.88 19.02 5.08
N LYS A 306 -0.79 20.24 4.55
CA LYS A 306 -1.88 20.82 3.75
C LYS A 306 -2.14 20.05 2.45
N ASN A 307 -1.07 19.56 1.81
CA ASN A 307 -1.11 18.89 0.50
C ASN A 307 -0.62 17.44 0.53
N LYS A 308 -0.09 17.01 1.68
CA LYS A 308 0.41 15.65 1.94
C LYS A 308 -0.36 15.08 3.11
N ASN A 309 -0.36 13.77 3.21
CA ASN A 309 -1.02 13.08 4.30
C ASN A 309 -0.04 12.64 5.39
N ALA A 310 1.27 12.69 5.13
CA ALA A 310 2.30 12.32 6.08
C ALA A 310 3.39 13.38 6.21
N ILE A 311 4.02 13.43 7.38
CA ILE A 311 5.26 14.15 7.64
C ILE A 311 6.10 13.40 8.68
N LEU A 312 7.42 13.45 8.54
CA LEU A 312 8.36 12.89 9.51
C LEU A 312 8.80 13.97 10.50
N ILE A 313 9.02 13.57 11.75
CA ILE A 313 9.51 14.39 12.85
C ILE A 313 10.77 13.73 13.40
N GLU A 314 11.89 14.44 13.31
CA GLU A 314 13.23 13.95 13.64
C GLU A 314 13.27 13.36 15.07
N GLY A 315 13.66 12.09 15.18
CA GLY A 315 13.75 11.37 16.44
C GLY A 315 12.42 11.02 17.13
N ILE A 316 11.26 11.39 16.55
CA ILE A 316 9.93 11.15 17.15
C ILE A 316 9.10 10.13 16.36
N GLY A 317 9.21 10.13 15.03
CA GLY A 317 8.38 9.29 14.15
C GLY A 317 7.60 10.15 13.16
N ALA A 318 6.37 9.76 12.82
CA ALA A 318 5.59 10.43 11.79
C ALA A 318 4.20 10.87 12.25
N LEU A 319 3.67 11.94 11.65
CA LEU A 319 2.24 12.26 11.74
C LEU A 319 1.54 11.93 10.43
N CYS A 320 0.57 11.02 10.51
CA CYS A 320 -0.23 10.52 9.41
C CYS A 320 -1.66 11.06 9.55
N THR A 321 -2.24 11.58 8.46
CA THR A 321 -3.50 12.34 8.51
C THR A 321 -4.52 11.86 7.47
N GLY A 322 -5.79 11.86 7.86
CA GLY A 322 -6.90 11.39 7.05
C GLY A 322 -8.24 12.04 7.42
N ILE A 323 -9.23 11.93 6.54
CA ILE A 323 -10.60 12.37 6.81
C ILE A 323 -11.35 11.32 7.63
N THR A 324 -11.08 10.04 7.40
CA THR A 324 -11.47 8.94 8.29
C THR A 324 -10.27 8.41 9.07
N GLU A 325 -10.53 7.65 10.13
CA GLU A 325 -9.49 6.97 10.89
C GLU A 325 -8.76 5.94 10.00
N SER A 326 -9.51 5.14 9.25
CA SER A 326 -8.97 4.17 8.30
C SER A 326 -8.13 4.81 7.17
N GLU A 327 -8.42 6.06 6.79
CA GLU A 327 -7.56 6.83 5.87
C GLU A 327 -6.19 7.12 6.51
N ALA A 328 -6.18 7.61 7.75
CA ALA A 328 -4.94 7.91 8.46
C ALA A 328 -4.12 6.65 8.75
N GLU A 329 -4.77 5.53 9.08
CA GLU A 329 -4.11 4.22 9.28
C GLU A 329 -3.47 3.70 8.00
N ALA A 330 -4.17 3.81 6.87
CA ALA A 330 -3.58 3.45 5.59
C ALA A 330 -2.38 4.33 5.21
N VAL A 331 -2.39 5.62 5.55
CA VAL A 331 -1.25 6.51 5.36
C VAL A 331 -0.06 6.04 6.21
N ASP A 332 -0.29 5.62 7.45
CA ASP A 332 0.75 5.11 8.34
C ASP A 332 1.35 3.80 7.80
N MET A 333 0.52 2.86 7.37
CA MET A 333 0.96 1.59 6.77
C MET A 333 1.83 1.80 5.53
N VAL A 334 1.40 2.66 4.59
CA VAL A 334 2.20 2.92 3.38
C VAL A 334 3.43 3.75 3.67
N LEU A 335 3.39 4.62 4.69
CA LEU A 335 4.57 5.37 5.12
C LEU A 335 5.63 4.42 5.67
N ASN A 336 5.26 3.51 6.56
CA ASN A 336 6.17 2.50 7.11
C ASN A 336 6.81 1.67 5.99
N LYS A 337 5.99 1.16 5.06
CA LYS A 337 6.48 0.43 3.89
C LYS A 337 7.39 1.29 3.00
N GLY A 338 7.05 2.55 2.81
CA GLY A 338 7.88 3.53 2.10
C GLY A 338 9.24 3.74 2.75
N CYS A 339 9.29 3.79 4.10
CA CYS A 339 10.53 3.84 4.86
C CYS A 339 11.36 2.55 4.71
N ILE A 340 10.72 1.37 4.74
CA ILE A 340 11.42 0.09 4.47
C ILE A 340 12.04 0.10 3.07
N ALA A 341 11.30 0.55 2.06
CA ALA A 341 11.79 0.67 0.69
C ALA A 341 12.93 1.69 0.58
N ASP A 342 12.86 2.81 1.30
CA ASP A 342 13.92 3.83 1.34
C ASP A 342 15.20 3.30 1.99
N ILE A 343 15.10 2.61 3.13
CA ILE A 343 16.23 1.92 3.78
C ILE A 343 16.87 0.91 2.82
N TYR A 344 16.05 0.08 2.16
CA TYR A 344 16.49 -0.87 1.15
C TYR A 344 17.22 -0.19 -0.01
N GLY A 345 16.60 0.86 -0.55
CA GLY A 345 17.10 1.60 -1.70
C GLY A 345 18.41 2.31 -1.41
N THR A 346 18.51 3.01 -0.27
CA THR A 346 19.72 3.70 0.17
C THR A 346 20.88 2.73 0.35
N LYS A 347 20.68 1.59 1.01
CA LYS A 347 21.73 0.58 1.21
C LYS A 347 22.28 0.01 -0.10
N LEU A 348 21.42 -0.13 -1.11
CA LEU A 348 21.79 -0.67 -2.42
C LEU A 348 22.08 0.41 -3.47
N ASN A 349 22.12 1.68 -3.08
CA ASN A 349 22.30 2.83 -3.97
C ASN A 349 21.32 2.85 -5.16
N LEU A 350 20.06 2.54 -4.88
CA LEU A 350 18.97 2.57 -5.85
C LEU A 350 18.35 3.97 -5.92
N SER A 351 17.65 4.25 -7.01
CA SER A 351 16.95 5.53 -7.18
C SER A 351 15.45 5.39 -6.88
N PRO A 352 14.83 6.42 -6.27
CA PRO A 352 13.39 6.47 -6.08
C PRO A 352 12.66 6.62 -7.43
N LEU A 353 11.33 6.55 -7.39
CA LEU A 353 10.48 6.80 -8.53
C LEU A 353 10.78 8.18 -9.13
N GLY A 354 10.74 8.28 -10.46
CA GLY A 354 10.94 9.54 -11.16
C GLY A 354 9.94 10.60 -10.67
N SER A 355 10.42 11.82 -10.45
CA SER A 355 9.59 12.90 -9.86
C SER A 355 8.34 13.19 -10.67
N LEU A 356 8.42 13.13 -12.01
CA LEU A 356 7.26 13.31 -12.89
C LEU A 356 6.20 12.24 -12.63
N ASP A 357 6.61 10.97 -12.64
CA ASP A 357 5.70 9.83 -12.45
C ASP A 357 5.05 9.85 -11.07
N ALA A 358 5.82 10.14 -10.02
CA ALA A 358 5.31 10.28 -8.66
C ALA A 358 4.24 11.38 -8.55
N ASN A 359 4.47 12.55 -9.17
CA ASN A 359 3.50 13.64 -9.19
C ASN A 359 2.24 13.27 -9.98
N ILE A 360 2.37 12.62 -11.14
CA ILE A 360 1.24 12.16 -11.94
C ILE A 360 0.37 11.18 -11.13
N GLN A 361 1.00 10.21 -10.48
CA GLN A 361 0.29 9.23 -9.64
C GLN A 361 -0.47 9.89 -8.49
N ARG A 362 0.16 10.84 -7.78
CA ARG A 362 -0.52 11.64 -6.74
C ARG A 362 -1.73 12.39 -7.29
N LEU A 363 -1.58 13.04 -8.44
CA LEU A 363 -2.68 13.78 -9.08
C LEU A 363 -3.84 12.87 -9.49
N ILE A 364 -3.56 11.70 -10.07
CA ILE A 364 -4.57 10.72 -10.45
C ILE A 364 -5.32 10.23 -9.21
N TYR A 365 -4.59 9.87 -8.14
CA TYR A 365 -5.18 9.40 -6.89
C TYR A 365 -6.10 10.46 -6.26
N VAL A 366 -5.61 11.68 -6.07
CA VAL A 366 -6.40 12.78 -5.46
C VAL A 366 -7.66 13.07 -6.28
N LYS A 367 -7.56 13.10 -7.61
CA LYS A 367 -8.74 13.27 -8.49
C LYS A 367 -9.74 12.13 -8.37
N LYS A 368 -9.27 10.87 -8.33
CA LYS A 368 -10.16 9.70 -8.17
C LYS A 368 -10.90 9.76 -6.83
N TYR A 369 -10.19 10.09 -5.76
CA TYR A 369 -10.74 10.17 -4.41
C TYR A 369 -11.77 11.30 -4.26
N SER A 370 -11.52 12.47 -4.86
CA SER A 370 -12.50 13.58 -4.87
C SER A 370 -13.84 13.17 -5.48
N LYS A 371 -13.82 12.45 -6.61
CA LYS A 371 -15.03 11.96 -7.29
C LYS A 371 -15.81 10.90 -6.51
N GLN A 372 -15.15 10.20 -5.58
CA GLN A 372 -15.83 9.21 -4.74
C GLN A 372 -16.60 9.91 -3.60
N LYS A 373 -16.04 10.96 -3.01
CA LYS A 373 -16.72 11.78 -2.00
C LYS A 373 -17.97 12.47 -2.54
N ASP A 374 -17.94 12.92 -3.79
CA ASP A 374 -19.11 13.55 -4.43
C ASP A 374 -20.26 12.55 -4.69
N LYS A 375 -20.04 11.24 -4.57
CA LYS A 375 -21.08 10.21 -4.71
C LYS A 375 -21.71 9.77 -3.39
N GLU A 376 -21.12 10.16 -2.26
CA GLU A 376 -21.59 9.86 -0.90
C GLU A 376 -22.42 11.01 -0.31
N VAL A 377 -22.71 12.06 -1.10
CA VAL A 377 -23.49 13.26 -0.71
C VAL A 377 -24.88 13.25 -1.33
#